data_AF-A0AAD7PV85-F1
#
_entry.id   AF-A0AAD7PV85-F1
#
_cell.length_a   1.000
_cell.length_b   1.000
_cell.length_c   1.000
_cell.angle_alpha   90.00
_cell.angle_beta   90.00
_cell.angle_gamma   90.00
#
_symmetry.space_group_name_H-M   'P 1'
#
loop_
_entity.id
_entity.type
_entity.pdbx_description
1 polymer ?
#
loop_
_entity_poly.entity_id
_entity_poly.type
_entity_poly.pdbx_seq_one_letter_code
_entity_poly.pdbx_strand_id
1 'polypeptide(L)'
;MGFGREKTTYCYFAIAACTSLPCDSYVRMLVAKSAILITVADDFFDMKGSLSELEDLTDAVRRGLSSPSKIIFDALDNLVTETATKYLKHDGTDITSSLQDLWYVTFLSRLIEANWSRMKIRPSINDYIKTGMTSIAIHTLVLPASCFLKPSLPNEKLRPKQYETVTKLLMVISRLLNDMQSYQKEKEQGKVNSVLAFMIENPDAEIEDSIAHVREIIDKKKKELLEHVLMDGFTDLPKPCMDLHLLCLKVFQMFFNSTNRFDSNIEMLHDIKKAIYFPLEVGTLKPLHSAEPKKKFTTPKASFKWFFKQITAHQVSWPSLRKGYGVVPIAPKVVLGLL
;
A
#
# COMPACT_ATOMS: atom_id res chain seq x y z
N MET A 1 -14.05 5.92 21.33
CA MET A 1 -15.27 5.32 21.92
C MET A 1 -15.00 4.75 23.33
N GLY A 2 -14.09 5.34 24.12
CA GLY A 2 -13.59 4.74 25.38
C GLY A 2 -12.73 3.47 25.21
N PHE A 3 -12.70 2.93 23.98
CA PHE A 3 -11.79 1.92 23.47
C PHE A 3 -11.37 2.35 22.06
N GLY A 4 -10.29 1.75 21.57
CA GLY A 4 -9.69 2.04 20.27
C GLY A 4 -8.69 3.20 20.31
N ARG A 5 -7.65 3.06 19.50
CA ARG A 5 -6.59 4.05 19.29
C ARG A 5 -7.17 5.25 18.53
N GLU A 6 -6.86 6.45 19.02
CA GLU A 6 -7.13 7.69 18.29
C GLU A 6 -5.98 7.89 17.28
N LYS A 7 -6.27 7.69 15.99
CA LYS A 7 -5.28 7.81 14.90
C LYS A 7 -5.78 8.68 13.75
N THR A 8 -6.77 9.56 13.99
CA THR A 8 -7.35 10.45 12.97
C THR A 8 -6.27 11.25 12.25
N THR A 9 -5.38 11.89 13.01
CA THR A 9 -4.31 12.71 12.44
C THR A 9 -3.31 11.87 11.63
N TYR A 10 -3.02 10.64 12.07
CA TYR A 10 -2.10 9.73 11.39
C TYR A 10 -2.70 9.25 10.06
N CYS A 11 -3.96 8.82 10.09
CA CYS A 11 -4.70 8.38 8.91
C CYS A 11 -4.84 9.51 7.88
N TYR A 12 -5.19 10.72 8.32
CA TYR A 12 -5.28 11.87 7.43
C TYR A 12 -3.91 12.27 6.88
N PHE A 13 -2.87 12.35 7.71
CA PHE A 13 -1.50 12.65 7.27
C PHE A 13 -1.02 11.69 6.20
N ALA A 14 -1.23 10.38 6.38
CA ALA A 14 -0.78 9.35 5.44
C ALA A 14 -1.28 9.57 4.02
N ILE A 15 -2.55 9.95 3.86
CA ILE A 15 -3.12 10.24 2.54
C ILE A 15 -2.87 11.68 2.10
N ALA A 16 -2.80 12.64 3.03
CA ALA A 16 -2.59 14.05 2.73
C ALA A 16 -1.17 14.35 2.24
N ALA A 17 -0.17 13.59 2.70
CA ALA A 17 1.22 13.67 2.24
C ALA A 17 1.39 13.26 0.76
N CYS A 18 0.35 12.75 0.13
CA CYS A 18 0.32 12.47 -1.30
C CYS A 18 0.35 13.77 -2.13
N THR A 19 1.28 13.89 -3.06
CA THR A 19 1.33 15.04 -3.99
C THR A 19 0.54 14.83 -5.29
N SER A 20 0.16 13.58 -5.61
CA SER A 20 -0.54 13.25 -6.87
C SER A 20 -2.07 13.40 -6.81
N LEU A 21 -2.66 13.54 -5.63
CA LEU A 21 -4.09 13.84 -5.47
C LEU A 21 -4.30 15.34 -5.25
N PRO A 22 -5.39 15.96 -5.73
CA PRO A 22 -5.73 17.35 -5.36
C PRO A 22 -5.96 17.49 -3.85
N CYS A 23 -5.55 18.61 -3.25
CA CYS A 23 -5.66 18.88 -1.81
C CYS A 23 -7.09 18.68 -1.27
N ASP A 24 -8.09 19.21 -1.98
CA ASP A 24 -9.51 19.13 -1.60
C ASP A 24 -10.25 17.95 -2.26
N SER A 25 -9.52 16.90 -2.66
CA SER A 25 -10.15 15.75 -3.31
C SER A 25 -10.98 14.92 -2.33
N TYR A 26 -12.17 14.51 -2.77
CA TYR A 26 -13.01 13.57 -2.03
C TYR A 26 -12.31 12.24 -1.74
N VAL A 27 -11.42 11.80 -2.63
CA VAL A 27 -10.61 10.59 -2.48
C VAL A 27 -9.78 10.62 -1.20
N ARG A 28 -9.09 11.75 -0.90
CA ARG A 28 -8.32 11.88 0.35
C ARG A 28 -9.21 11.72 1.59
N MET A 29 -10.39 12.36 1.57
CA MET A 29 -11.34 12.28 2.68
C MET A 29 -11.92 10.87 2.86
N LEU A 30 -12.32 10.22 1.76
CA LEU A 30 -12.84 8.85 1.77
C LEU A 30 -11.81 7.88 2.36
N VAL A 31 -10.57 7.94 1.85
CA VAL A 31 -9.47 7.10 2.33
C VAL A 31 -9.19 7.33 3.82
N ALA A 32 -9.14 8.58 4.28
CA ALA A 32 -8.92 8.89 5.68
C ALA A 32 -10.06 8.37 6.58
N LYS A 33 -11.32 8.61 6.21
CA LYS A 33 -12.50 8.11 6.94
C LYS A 33 -12.49 6.57 7.03
N SER A 34 -12.22 5.89 5.91
CA SER A 34 -12.11 4.42 5.88
C SER A 34 -11.00 3.91 6.78
N ALA A 35 -9.80 4.52 6.74
CA ALA A 35 -8.67 4.11 7.57
C ALA A 35 -8.94 4.26 9.07
N ILE A 36 -9.61 5.35 9.48
CA ILE A 36 -10.01 5.58 10.88
C ILE A 36 -10.99 4.49 11.33
N LEU A 37 -12.02 4.23 10.54
CA LEU A 37 -13.02 3.22 10.84
C LEU A 37 -12.41 1.81 10.89
N ILE A 38 -11.52 1.49 9.93
CA ILE A 38 -10.74 0.24 9.91
C ILE A 38 -9.95 0.06 11.21
N THR A 39 -9.32 1.12 11.71
CA THR A 39 -8.51 1.10 12.94
C THR A 39 -9.39 0.89 14.18
N VAL A 40 -10.50 1.62 14.29
CA VAL A 40 -11.44 1.45 15.41
C VAL A 40 -12.09 0.07 15.40
N ALA A 41 -12.43 -0.45 14.22
CA ALA A 41 -12.95 -1.80 14.07
C ALA A 41 -11.88 -2.85 14.42
N ASP A 42 -10.63 -2.67 14.00
CA ASP A 42 -9.51 -3.55 14.36
C ASP A 42 -9.39 -3.70 15.89
N ASP A 43 -9.34 -2.57 16.59
CA ASP A 43 -9.30 -2.53 18.05
C ASP A 43 -10.52 -3.19 18.72
N PHE A 44 -11.70 -3.06 18.10
CA PHE A 44 -12.90 -3.73 18.59
C PHE A 44 -12.79 -5.25 18.51
N PHE A 45 -12.39 -5.77 17.35
CA PHE A 45 -12.21 -7.21 17.11
C PHE A 45 -11.13 -7.81 18.01
N ASP A 46 -10.04 -7.07 18.24
CA ASP A 46 -8.87 -7.56 18.96
C ASP A 46 -8.96 -7.46 20.48
N MET A 47 -9.61 -6.43 21.02
CA MET A 47 -9.53 -6.11 22.45
C MET A 47 -10.85 -6.11 23.19
N LYS A 48 -11.98 -5.85 22.52
CA LYS A 48 -13.23 -5.52 23.23
C LYS A 48 -14.42 -6.43 22.92
N GLY A 49 -14.72 -6.67 21.65
CA GLY A 49 -15.95 -7.35 21.26
C GLY A 49 -15.95 -8.81 21.70
N SER A 50 -17.03 -9.29 22.29
CA SER A 50 -17.29 -10.71 22.50
C SER A 50 -17.55 -11.42 21.17
N LEU A 51 -17.49 -12.76 21.12
CA LEU A 51 -17.59 -13.48 19.84
C LEU A 51 -18.94 -13.24 19.17
N SER A 52 -20.01 -13.30 19.96
CA SER A 52 -21.37 -12.95 19.53
C SER A 52 -21.46 -11.54 18.98
N GLU A 53 -20.83 -10.54 19.63
CA GLU A 53 -20.86 -9.15 19.12
C GLU A 53 -20.11 -9.00 17.78
N LEU A 54 -19.02 -9.76 17.59
CA LEU A 54 -18.27 -9.75 16.32
C LEU A 54 -19.04 -10.44 15.21
N GLU A 55 -19.71 -11.55 15.51
CA GLU A 55 -20.62 -12.26 14.60
C GLU A 55 -21.80 -11.36 14.19
N ASP A 56 -22.47 -10.76 15.18
CA ASP A 56 -23.60 -9.85 14.96
C ASP A 56 -23.20 -8.64 14.12
N LEU A 57 -22.04 -8.04 14.38
CA LEU A 57 -21.52 -6.92 13.59
C LEU A 57 -21.18 -7.36 12.16
N THR A 58 -20.56 -8.52 11.97
CA THR A 58 -20.23 -9.05 10.64
C THR A 58 -21.50 -9.34 9.83
N ASP A 59 -22.50 -9.95 10.45
CA ASP A 59 -23.79 -10.25 9.82
C ASP A 59 -24.65 -9.01 9.57
N ALA A 60 -24.54 -8.00 10.42
CA ALA A 60 -25.18 -6.71 10.23
C ALA A 60 -24.71 -6.01 8.94
N VAL A 61 -23.39 -6.00 8.69
CA VAL A 61 -22.82 -5.40 7.46
C VAL A 61 -23.33 -6.08 6.20
N ARG A 62 -23.47 -7.42 6.23
CA ARG A 62 -24.03 -8.19 5.11
C ARG A 62 -25.50 -7.88 4.83
N ARG A 63 -26.29 -7.69 5.89
CA ARG A 63 -27.74 -7.49 5.81
C ARG A 63 -28.15 -6.03 5.66
N GLY A 64 -27.25 -5.09 5.96
CA GLY A 64 -27.59 -3.66 6.09
C GLY A 64 -28.53 -3.38 7.27
N LEU A 65 -28.41 -4.13 8.38
CA LEU A 65 -29.31 -4.05 9.53
C LEU A 65 -28.53 -3.73 10.82
N SER A 66 -29.17 -3.06 11.78
CA SER A 66 -28.53 -2.61 13.02
C SER A 66 -27.85 -3.74 13.82
N SER A 67 -26.65 -3.47 14.32
CA SER A 67 -25.88 -4.35 15.23
C SER A 67 -25.98 -3.88 16.70
N PRO A 68 -25.85 -4.78 17.70
CA PRO A 68 -25.60 -4.40 19.10
C PRO A 68 -24.36 -3.49 19.25
N SER A 69 -23.36 -3.63 18.38
CA SER A 69 -22.23 -2.70 18.24
C SER A 69 -22.59 -1.44 17.46
N LYS A 70 -23.69 -0.80 17.88
CA LYS A 70 -24.43 0.20 17.11
C LYS A 70 -23.56 1.31 16.53
N ILE A 71 -22.59 1.83 17.29
CA ILE A 71 -21.80 2.98 16.84
C ILE A 71 -20.84 2.63 15.68
N ILE A 72 -20.17 1.47 15.72
CA ILE A 72 -19.26 1.07 14.62
C ILE A 72 -20.09 0.78 13.36
N PHE A 73 -21.20 0.08 13.52
CA PHE A 73 -22.12 -0.19 12.43
C PHE A 73 -22.71 1.11 11.84
N ASP A 74 -23.23 2.01 12.66
CA ASP A 74 -23.82 3.28 12.21
C ASP A 74 -22.76 4.14 11.49
N ALA A 75 -21.52 4.19 12.00
CA ALA A 75 -20.43 4.91 11.33
C ALA A 75 -20.09 4.29 9.96
N LEU A 76 -20.08 2.96 9.88
CA LEU A 76 -19.85 2.24 8.63
C LEU A 76 -20.99 2.44 7.62
N ASP A 77 -22.23 2.27 8.06
CA ASP A 77 -23.42 2.43 7.21
C ASP A 77 -23.51 3.85 6.64
N ASN A 78 -23.22 4.86 7.47
CA ASN A 78 -23.12 6.25 7.01
C ASN A 78 -22.01 6.44 5.97
N LEU A 79 -20.82 5.87 6.19
CA LEU A 79 -19.71 5.94 5.22
C LEU A 79 -20.06 5.27 3.90
N VAL A 80 -20.67 4.08 3.95
CA VAL A 80 -21.11 3.33 2.76
C VAL A 80 -22.19 4.11 2.00
N THR A 81 -23.21 4.59 2.70
CA THR A 81 -24.31 5.36 2.11
C THR A 81 -23.83 6.68 1.51
N GLU A 82 -22.97 7.43 2.21
CA GLU A 82 -22.36 8.67 1.71
C GLU A 82 -21.57 8.39 0.42
N THR A 83 -20.74 7.35 0.44
CA THR A 83 -19.87 6.98 -0.69
C THR A 83 -20.69 6.53 -1.90
N ALA A 84 -21.65 5.63 -1.70
CA ALA A 84 -22.51 5.14 -2.77
C ALA A 84 -23.38 6.26 -3.35
N THR A 85 -23.97 7.11 -2.51
CA THR A 85 -24.76 8.27 -2.96
C THR A 85 -23.94 9.23 -3.80
N LYS A 86 -22.69 9.49 -3.39
CA LYS A 86 -21.81 10.40 -4.13
C LYS A 86 -21.35 9.80 -5.45
N TYR A 87 -21.08 8.50 -5.48
CA TYR A 87 -20.73 7.79 -6.70
C TYR A 87 -21.90 7.72 -7.67
N LEU A 88 -23.11 7.40 -7.19
CA LEU A 88 -24.33 7.40 -7.98
C LEU A 88 -24.60 8.75 -8.66
N LYS A 89 -24.36 9.86 -7.95
CA LYS A 89 -24.47 11.22 -8.53
C LYS A 89 -23.40 11.52 -9.57
N HIS A 90 -22.24 10.89 -9.47
CA HIS A 90 -21.10 11.14 -10.33
C HIS A 90 -21.10 10.28 -11.60
N ASP A 91 -21.43 8.99 -11.47
CA ASP A 91 -21.32 7.98 -12.54
C ASP A 91 -22.67 7.36 -12.95
N GLY A 92 -23.74 7.59 -12.17
CA GLY A 92 -25.07 7.02 -12.45
C GLY A 92 -25.23 5.56 -12.00
N THR A 93 -24.19 4.96 -11.41
CA THR A 93 -24.19 3.56 -10.97
C THR A 93 -24.26 3.46 -9.45
N ASP A 94 -25.12 2.59 -8.91
CA ASP A 94 -25.15 2.28 -7.48
C ASP A 94 -24.11 1.19 -7.13
N ILE A 95 -23.22 1.52 -6.19
CA ILE A 95 -22.16 0.62 -5.69
C ILE A 95 -22.39 0.13 -4.26
N THR A 96 -23.55 0.43 -3.65
CA THR A 96 -23.84 0.13 -2.23
C THR A 96 -23.54 -1.33 -1.87
N SER A 97 -24.07 -2.28 -2.63
CA SER A 97 -23.83 -3.72 -2.39
C SER A 97 -22.36 -4.10 -2.53
N SER A 98 -21.62 -3.49 -3.46
CA SER A 98 -20.18 -3.78 -3.63
C SER A 98 -19.36 -3.24 -2.45
N LEU A 99 -19.73 -2.08 -1.92
CA LEU A 99 -19.11 -1.54 -0.70
C LEU A 99 -19.45 -2.41 0.52
N GLN A 100 -20.70 -2.82 0.69
CA GLN A 100 -21.11 -3.73 1.78
C GLN A 100 -20.35 -5.06 1.71
N ASP A 101 -20.20 -5.65 0.52
CA ASP A 101 -19.42 -6.86 0.32
C ASP A 101 -17.96 -6.70 0.73
N LEU A 102 -17.31 -5.57 0.37
CA LEU A 102 -15.92 -5.26 0.76
C LEU A 102 -15.74 -5.23 2.27
N TRP A 103 -16.63 -4.53 2.97
CA TRP A 103 -16.58 -4.45 4.43
C TRP A 103 -16.94 -5.78 5.09
N TYR A 104 -17.91 -6.51 4.54
CA TYR A 104 -18.29 -7.83 5.03
C TYR A 104 -17.12 -8.82 4.97
N VAL A 105 -16.43 -8.94 3.82
CA VAL A 105 -15.29 -9.87 3.72
C VAL A 105 -14.13 -9.47 4.62
N THR A 106 -13.94 -8.17 4.84
CA THR A 106 -12.96 -7.66 5.80
C THR A 106 -13.31 -8.09 7.22
N PHE A 107 -14.54 -7.86 7.68
CA PHE A 107 -14.97 -8.22 9.03
C PHE A 107 -15.01 -9.74 9.23
N LEU A 108 -15.44 -10.50 8.22
CA LEU A 108 -15.38 -11.94 8.24
C LEU A 108 -13.95 -12.47 8.41
N SER A 109 -12.97 -11.90 7.70
CA SER A 109 -11.57 -12.30 7.87
C SER A 109 -11.02 -11.98 9.28
N ARG A 110 -11.43 -10.87 9.89
CA ARG A 110 -11.07 -10.52 11.27
C ARG A 110 -11.78 -11.41 12.31
N LEU A 111 -13.02 -11.81 12.04
CA LEU A 111 -13.74 -12.79 12.85
C LEU A 111 -13.03 -14.15 12.85
N ILE A 112 -12.53 -14.57 11.69
CA ILE A 112 -11.71 -15.80 11.56
C ILE A 112 -10.44 -15.68 12.42
N GLU A 113 -9.71 -14.56 12.34
CA GLU A 113 -8.52 -14.34 13.18
C GLU A 113 -8.84 -14.30 14.68
N ALA A 114 -9.93 -13.64 15.07
CA ALA A 114 -10.40 -13.61 16.45
C ALA A 114 -10.72 -15.02 16.96
N ASN A 115 -11.35 -15.86 16.13
CA ASN A 115 -11.61 -17.27 16.45
C ASN A 115 -10.32 -18.06 16.61
N TRP A 116 -9.34 -17.91 15.71
CA TRP A 116 -8.04 -18.57 15.84
C TRP A 116 -7.36 -18.21 17.17
N SER A 117 -7.32 -16.92 17.50
CA SER A 117 -6.72 -16.40 18.72
C SER A 117 -7.38 -16.95 20.01
N ARG A 118 -8.73 -17.00 20.03
CA ARG A 118 -9.52 -17.45 21.20
C ARG A 118 -9.49 -18.96 21.38
N MET A 119 -9.63 -19.70 20.28
CA MET A 119 -9.59 -21.16 20.29
C MET A 119 -8.18 -21.74 20.28
N LYS A 120 -7.14 -20.87 20.27
CA LYS A 120 -5.72 -21.26 20.19
C LYS A 120 -5.42 -22.14 18.97
N ILE A 121 -6.15 -21.93 17.88
CA ILE A 121 -5.92 -22.59 16.60
C ILE A 121 -4.69 -21.95 15.96
N ARG A 122 -3.78 -22.79 15.47
CA ARG A 122 -2.60 -22.36 14.71
C ARG A 122 -2.86 -22.64 13.23
N PRO A 123 -3.17 -21.62 12.42
CA PRO A 123 -3.36 -21.83 10.99
C PRO A 123 -2.03 -22.21 10.31
N SER A 124 -2.12 -22.88 9.15
CA SER A 124 -0.98 -22.98 8.25
C SER A 124 -0.57 -21.59 7.75
N ILE A 125 0.67 -21.42 7.29
CA ILE A 125 1.12 -20.14 6.72
C ILE A 125 0.25 -19.72 5.53
N ASN A 126 -0.20 -20.68 4.73
CA ASN A 126 -1.05 -20.42 3.57
C ASN A 126 -2.45 -19.94 3.99
N ASP A 127 -3.07 -20.60 4.98
CA ASP A 127 -4.36 -20.18 5.51
C ASP A 127 -4.26 -18.82 6.20
N TYR A 128 -3.18 -18.60 6.96
CA TYR A 128 -2.90 -17.33 7.59
C TYR A 128 -2.81 -16.20 6.56
N ILE A 129 -1.97 -16.34 5.53
CA ILE A 129 -1.78 -15.27 4.53
C ILE A 129 -3.06 -15.01 3.75
N LYS A 130 -3.82 -16.05 3.41
CA LYS A 130 -5.11 -15.92 2.70
C LYS A 130 -6.12 -15.09 3.49
N THR A 131 -6.21 -15.31 4.81
CA THR A 131 -7.08 -14.51 5.69
C THR A 131 -6.47 -13.13 5.95
N GLY A 132 -5.18 -13.08 6.31
CA GLY A 132 -4.44 -11.89 6.71
C GLY A 132 -4.36 -10.80 5.65
N MET A 133 -4.22 -11.19 4.38
CA MET A 133 -4.22 -10.21 3.27
C MET A 133 -5.57 -9.49 3.14
N THR A 134 -6.66 -10.11 3.61
CA THR A 134 -7.99 -9.50 3.65
C THR A 134 -8.20 -8.71 4.94
N SER A 135 -7.78 -9.25 6.09
CA SER A 135 -8.00 -8.65 7.42
C SER A 135 -7.25 -7.32 7.63
N ILE A 136 -6.11 -7.14 6.94
CA ILE A 136 -5.37 -5.87 6.90
C ILE A 136 -6.15 -4.72 6.25
N ALA A 137 -7.26 -5.04 5.54
CA ALA A 137 -8.27 -4.10 5.05
C ALA A 137 -7.80 -3.02 4.03
N ILE A 138 -6.60 -3.13 3.47
CA ILE A 138 -6.09 -2.11 2.52
C ILE A 138 -6.91 -2.04 1.22
N HIS A 139 -7.49 -3.16 0.80
CA HIS A 139 -8.35 -3.24 -0.38
C HIS A 139 -9.66 -2.44 -0.19
N THR A 140 -10.22 -2.46 1.02
CA THR A 140 -11.42 -1.72 1.45
C THR A 140 -11.23 -0.20 1.40
N LEU A 141 -9.98 0.26 1.39
CA LEU A 141 -9.60 1.66 1.22
C LEU A 141 -9.34 2.00 -0.25
N VAL A 142 -8.49 1.23 -0.93
CA VAL A 142 -7.98 1.60 -2.26
C VAL A 142 -9.01 1.41 -3.37
N LEU A 143 -9.89 0.42 -3.26
CA LEU A 143 -10.84 0.06 -4.32
C LEU A 143 -11.99 1.08 -4.43
N PRO A 144 -12.71 1.46 -3.34
CA PRO A 144 -13.72 2.52 -3.44
C PRO A 144 -13.13 3.85 -3.91
N ALA A 145 -11.93 4.20 -3.43
CA ALA A 145 -11.21 5.38 -3.86
C ALA A 145 -10.85 5.36 -5.36
N SER A 146 -10.51 4.20 -5.90
CA SER A 146 -10.20 4.02 -7.33
C SER A 146 -11.41 4.30 -8.23
N CYS A 147 -12.63 3.99 -7.79
CA CYS A 147 -13.86 4.33 -8.51
C CYS A 147 -13.98 5.84 -8.75
N PHE A 148 -13.60 6.67 -7.78
CA PHE A 148 -13.64 8.14 -7.94
C PHE A 148 -12.50 8.71 -8.78
N LEU A 149 -11.41 7.96 -8.97
CA LEU A 149 -10.30 8.36 -9.84
C LEU A 149 -10.56 8.02 -11.31
N LYS A 150 -11.35 6.97 -11.58
CA LYS A 150 -11.87 6.67 -12.91
C LYS A 150 -13.35 6.26 -12.80
N PRO A 151 -14.26 7.21 -13.08
CA PRO A 151 -15.71 6.98 -12.97
C PRO A 151 -16.24 5.76 -13.74
N SER A 152 -15.61 5.33 -14.83
CA SER A 152 -16.06 4.16 -15.58
C SER A 152 -15.47 2.81 -15.12
N LEU A 153 -14.91 2.70 -13.92
CA LEU A 153 -14.34 1.44 -13.44
C LEU A 153 -15.48 0.43 -13.18
N PRO A 154 -15.47 -0.78 -13.78
CA PRO A 154 -16.54 -1.73 -13.57
C PRO A 154 -16.67 -2.10 -12.09
N ASN A 155 -17.89 -1.99 -11.55
CA ASN A 155 -18.20 -2.35 -10.15
C ASN A 155 -17.72 -3.75 -9.77
N GLU A 156 -17.67 -4.66 -10.74
CA GLU A 156 -17.17 -6.02 -10.56
C GLU A 156 -15.74 -6.04 -10.01
N LYS A 157 -14.89 -5.05 -10.34
CA LYS A 157 -13.50 -4.94 -9.83
C LYS A 157 -13.44 -4.70 -8.31
N LEU A 158 -14.56 -4.33 -7.68
CA LEU A 158 -14.70 -4.25 -6.22
C LEU A 158 -14.93 -5.61 -5.55
N ARG A 159 -15.17 -6.69 -6.32
CA ARG A 159 -15.45 -8.01 -5.76
C ARG A 159 -14.17 -8.83 -5.59
N PRO A 160 -14.00 -9.58 -4.48
CA PRO A 160 -12.78 -10.37 -4.22
C PRO A 160 -12.31 -11.27 -5.38
N LYS A 161 -13.25 -11.90 -6.09
CA LYS A 161 -12.95 -12.78 -7.24
C LYS A 161 -12.32 -12.02 -8.42
N GLN A 162 -12.57 -10.72 -8.53
CA GLN A 162 -12.17 -9.85 -9.62
C GLN A 162 -11.06 -8.86 -9.21
N TYR A 163 -10.47 -9.03 -8.02
CA TYR A 163 -9.33 -8.22 -7.63
C TYR A 163 -8.18 -8.45 -8.60
N GLU A 164 -7.70 -7.33 -9.11
CA GLU A 164 -6.51 -7.24 -9.95
C GLU A 164 -5.28 -7.72 -9.19
N THR A 165 -4.29 -8.21 -9.93
CA THR A 165 -3.03 -8.68 -9.36
C THR A 165 -2.36 -7.60 -8.52
N VAL A 166 -2.37 -6.33 -8.96
CA VAL A 166 -1.78 -5.21 -8.21
C VAL A 166 -2.44 -5.00 -6.84
N THR A 167 -3.76 -5.21 -6.73
CA THR A 167 -4.50 -5.11 -5.47
C THR A 167 -4.14 -6.27 -4.54
N LYS A 168 -4.11 -7.50 -5.06
CA LYS A 168 -3.69 -8.69 -4.29
C LYS A 168 -2.25 -8.57 -3.78
N LEU A 169 -1.34 -8.05 -4.60
CA LEU A 169 0.04 -7.79 -4.21
C LEU A 169 0.10 -6.76 -3.09
N LEU A 170 -0.61 -5.64 -3.22
CA LEU A 170 -0.68 -4.61 -2.18
C LEU A 170 -1.20 -5.18 -0.86
N MET A 171 -2.26 -5.99 -0.91
CA MET A 171 -2.84 -6.68 0.26
C MET A 171 -1.82 -7.56 0.98
N VAL A 172 -1.15 -8.46 0.26
CA VAL A 172 -0.15 -9.36 0.84
C VAL A 172 1.04 -8.59 1.41
N ILE A 173 1.60 -7.64 0.65
CA ILE A 173 2.75 -6.84 1.11
C ILE A 173 2.39 -6.06 2.38
N SER A 174 1.19 -5.47 2.43
CA SER A 174 0.73 -4.69 3.60
C SER A 174 0.62 -5.54 4.85
N ARG A 175 0.08 -6.78 4.73
CA ARG A 175 0.00 -7.74 5.83
C ARG A 175 1.40 -8.13 6.34
N LEU A 176 2.28 -8.53 5.43
CA LEU A 176 3.64 -8.97 5.79
C LEU A 176 4.49 -7.84 6.41
N LEU A 177 4.36 -6.60 5.89
CA LEU A 177 5.01 -5.44 6.48
C LEU A 177 4.56 -5.22 7.93
N ASN A 178 3.26 -5.31 8.19
CA ASN A 178 2.73 -5.20 9.55
C ASN A 178 3.23 -6.34 10.45
N ASP A 179 3.19 -7.60 9.97
CA ASP A 179 3.63 -8.78 10.72
C ASP A 179 5.08 -8.69 11.18
N MET A 180 5.98 -8.22 10.31
CA MET A 180 7.40 -8.03 10.67
C MET A 180 7.60 -7.09 11.85
N GLN A 181 6.67 -6.16 12.08
CA GLN A 181 6.76 -5.16 13.15
C GLN A 181 5.86 -5.47 14.36
N SER A 182 4.89 -6.38 14.22
CA SER A 182 3.95 -6.75 15.28
C SER A 182 4.22 -8.10 15.92
N TYR A 183 5.04 -8.97 15.31
CA TYR A 183 5.20 -10.38 15.74
C TYR A 183 5.59 -10.56 17.20
N GLN A 184 6.44 -9.69 17.76
CA GLN A 184 6.88 -9.81 19.17
C GLN A 184 5.69 -9.60 20.12
N LYS A 185 4.94 -8.51 19.93
CA LYS A 185 3.74 -8.19 20.68
C LYS A 185 2.68 -9.29 20.53
N GLU A 186 2.49 -9.79 19.31
CA GLU A 186 1.52 -10.85 19.02
C GLU A 186 1.92 -12.18 19.65
N LYS A 187 3.22 -12.52 19.67
CA LYS A 187 3.76 -13.69 20.37
C LYS A 187 3.43 -13.64 21.86
N GLU A 188 3.63 -12.50 22.51
CA GLU A 188 3.29 -12.30 23.93
C GLU A 188 1.79 -12.44 24.20
N GLN A 189 0.95 -12.07 23.23
CA GLN A 189 -0.51 -12.26 23.28
C GLN A 189 -0.95 -13.69 22.94
N GLY A 190 -0.01 -14.57 22.53
CA GLY A 190 -0.30 -15.91 22.05
C GLY A 190 -1.08 -15.94 20.73
N LYS A 191 -0.94 -14.90 19.90
CA LYS A 191 -1.43 -14.83 18.52
C LYS A 191 -0.35 -15.32 17.56
N VAL A 192 -0.77 -15.88 16.44
CA VAL A 192 0.13 -16.35 15.36
C VAL A 192 0.02 -15.38 14.20
N ASN A 193 1.17 -14.95 13.67
CA ASN A 193 1.28 -14.16 12.45
C ASN A 193 2.22 -14.82 11.43
N SER A 194 2.50 -14.19 10.29
CA SER A 194 3.30 -14.84 9.24
C SER A 194 4.71 -15.24 9.71
N VAL A 195 5.35 -14.43 10.55
CA VAL A 195 6.69 -14.70 11.10
C VAL A 195 6.64 -15.90 12.04
N LEU A 196 5.62 -15.97 12.91
CA LEU A 196 5.47 -17.07 13.85
C LEU A 196 4.98 -18.36 13.18
N ALA A 197 4.10 -18.25 12.18
CA ALA A 197 3.58 -19.38 11.41
C ALA A 197 4.69 -20.11 10.65
N PHE A 198 5.62 -19.35 10.05
CA PHE A 198 6.78 -19.94 9.38
C PHE A 198 7.63 -20.79 10.34
N MET A 199 7.90 -20.31 11.56
CA MET A 199 8.65 -21.08 12.56
C MET A 199 7.88 -22.33 13.02
N ILE A 200 6.54 -22.28 13.07
CA ILE A 200 5.73 -23.45 13.41
C ILE A 200 5.85 -24.55 12.35
N GLU A 201 5.89 -24.17 11.07
CA GLU A 201 6.05 -25.12 9.96
C GLU A 201 7.50 -25.57 9.75
N ASN A 202 8.48 -24.82 10.29
CA ASN A 202 9.91 -25.09 10.18
C ASN A 202 10.55 -25.12 11.59
N PRO A 203 10.42 -26.21 12.35
CA PRO A 203 10.82 -26.26 13.78
C PRO A 203 12.31 -26.01 14.04
N ASP A 204 13.16 -26.23 13.03
CA ASP A 204 14.60 -26.02 13.11
C ASP A 204 15.02 -24.57 12.76
N ALA A 205 14.07 -23.72 12.33
CA ALA A 205 14.34 -22.35 11.95
C ALA A 205 14.34 -21.40 13.16
N GLU A 206 15.31 -20.50 13.19
CA GLU A 206 15.37 -19.43 14.19
C GLU A 206 14.49 -18.23 13.75
N ILE A 207 14.29 -17.28 14.67
CA ILE A 207 13.45 -16.11 14.37
C ILE A 207 14.04 -15.26 13.24
N GLU A 208 15.37 -15.17 13.16
CA GLU A 208 16.09 -14.47 12.10
C GLU A 208 15.85 -15.08 10.72
N ASP A 209 15.75 -16.42 10.63
CA ASP A 209 15.45 -17.13 9.38
C ASP A 209 14.04 -16.80 8.90
N SER A 210 13.08 -16.78 9.83
CA SER A 210 11.70 -16.39 9.53
C SER A 210 11.59 -14.94 9.06
N ILE A 211 12.27 -14.01 9.73
CA ILE A 211 12.31 -12.60 9.34
C ILE A 211 12.95 -12.44 7.95
N ALA A 212 14.05 -13.15 7.69
CA ALA A 212 14.71 -13.13 6.39
C ALA A 212 13.79 -13.66 5.28
N HIS A 213 13.09 -14.76 5.54
CA HIS A 213 12.14 -15.37 4.62
C HIS A 213 10.96 -14.43 4.29
N VAL A 214 10.32 -13.84 5.30
CA VAL A 214 9.22 -12.89 5.10
C VAL A 214 9.71 -11.65 4.33
N ARG A 215 10.92 -11.16 4.62
CA ARG A 215 11.52 -10.03 3.90
C ARG A 215 11.76 -10.37 2.43
N GLU A 216 12.25 -11.56 2.11
CA GLU A 216 12.44 -12.01 0.73
C GLU A 216 11.10 -12.04 -0.04
N ILE A 217 10.03 -12.53 0.59
CA ILE A 217 8.69 -12.52 0.00
C ILE A 217 8.23 -11.08 -0.28
N ILE A 218 8.40 -10.18 0.70
CA ILE A 218 8.05 -8.75 0.55
C ILE A 218 8.80 -8.15 -0.64
N ASP A 219 10.11 -8.36 -0.74
CA ASP A 219 10.94 -7.78 -1.80
C ASP A 219 10.55 -8.31 -3.19
N LYS A 220 10.29 -9.61 -3.31
CA LYS A 220 9.81 -10.23 -4.56
C LYS A 220 8.46 -9.67 -4.97
N LYS A 221 7.49 -9.63 -4.04
CA LYS A 221 6.13 -9.15 -4.32
C LYS A 221 6.08 -7.65 -4.60
N LYS A 222 6.95 -6.88 -3.95
CA LYS A 222 7.13 -5.45 -4.23
C LYS A 222 7.68 -5.22 -5.64
N LYS A 223 8.67 -6.01 -6.07
CA LYS A 223 9.18 -5.92 -7.45
C LYS A 223 8.07 -6.20 -8.47
N GLU A 224 7.30 -7.26 -8.24
CA GLU A 224 6.14 -7.62 -9.06
C GLU A 224 5.12 -6.46 -9.09
N LEU A 225 4.77 -5.87 -7.94
CA LEU A 225 3.85 -4.72 -7.88
C LEU A 225 4.37 -3.52 -8.68
N LEU A 226 5.67 -3.21 -8.58
CA LEU A 226 6.29 -2.12 -9.33
C LEU A 226 6.26 -2.38 -10.84
N GLU A 227 6.48 -3.61 -11.28
CA GLU A 227 6.34 -4.00 -12.69
C GLU A 227 4.91 -3.72 -13.19
N HIS A 228 3.88 -4.15 -12.43
CA HIS A 228 2.48 -3.89 -12.77
C HIS A 228 2.13 -2.38 -12.82
N VAL A 229 2.74 -1.56 -11.97
CA VAL A 229 2.41 -0.11 -11.87
C VAL A 229 3.17 0.74 -12.91
N LEU A 230 4.39 0.33 -13.26
CA LEU A 230 5.32 1.13 -14.07
C LEU A 230 5.40 0.68 -15.53
N MET A 231 5.03 -0.56 -15.84
CA MET A 231 5.05 -1.12 -17.19
C MET A 231 3.64 -1.23 -17.75
N ASP A 232 3.48 -0.92 -19.03
CA ASP A 232 2.20 -1.05 -19.73
C ASP A 232 1.86 -2.53 -20.00
N GLY A 233 0.56 -2.84 -20.08
CA GLY A 233 0.06 -4.15 -20.52
C GLY A 233 -0.09 -5.24 -19.45
N PHE A 234 0.17 -4.92 -18.17
CA PHE A 234 0.10 -5.88 -17.06
C PHE A 234 -1.20 -5.83 -16.23
N THR A 235 -2.00 -4.78 -16.37
CA THR A 235 -3.27 -4.62 -15.64
C THR A 235 -4.24 -3.76 -16.44
N ASP A 236 -5.53 -4.05 -16.27
CA ASP A 236 -6.61 -3.25 -16.85
C ASP A 236 -6.93 -2.00 -16.00
N LEU A 237 -6.23 -1.81 -14.87
CA LEU A 237 -6.46 -0.65 -14.01
C LEU A 237 -5.92 0.64 -14.64
N PRO A 238 -6.72 1.72 -14.63
CA PRO A 238 -6.26 3.03 -15.05
C PRO A 238 -5.04 3.52 -14.25
N LYS A 239 -4.17 4.29 -14.91
CA LYS A 239 -2.95 4.83 -14.30
C LYS A 239 -3.19 5.57 -12.96
N PRO A 240 -4.21 6.43 -12.81
CA PRO A 240 -4.51 7.06 -11.52
C PRO A 240 -4.80 6.04 -10.38
N CYS A 241 -5.47 4.92 -10.71
CA CYS A 241 -5.75 3.87 -9.74
C CYS A 241 -4.46 3.13 -9.36
N MET A 242 -3.59 2.85 -10.33
CA MET A 242 -2.27 2.24 -10.06
C MET A 242 -1.38 3.14 -9.20
N ASP A 243 -1.39 4.45 -9.45
CA ASP A 243 -0.63 5.42 -8.66
C ASP A 243 -1.17 5.50 -7.21
N LEU A 244 -2.48 5.34 -7.01
CA LEU A 244 -3.08 5.21 -5.69
C LEU A 244 -2.63 3.92 -4.97
N HIS A 245 -2.52 2.79 -5.67
CA HIS A 245 -2.00 1.54 -5.08
C HIS A 245 -0.53 1.69 -4.66
N LEU A 246 0.30 2.28 -5.52
CA LEU A 246 1.70 2.57 -5.20
C LEU A 246 1.84 3.52 -4.01
N LEU A 247 0.95 4.52 -3.91
CA LEU A 247 0.89 5.41 -2.77
C LEU A 247 0.58 4.64 -1.48
N CYS A 248 -0.44 3.77 -1.50
CA CYS A 248 -0.81 2.96 -0.34
C CYS A 248 0.36 2.07 0.11
N LEU A 249 1.11 1.48 -0.84
CA LEU A 249 2.34 0.75 -0.53
C LEU A 249 3.37 1.64 0.18
N LYS A 250 3.62 2.85 -0.32
CA LYS A 250 4.57 3.80 0.30
C LYS A 250 4.13 4.21 1.71
N VAL A 251 2.83 4.36 1.95
CA VAL A 251 2.28 4.62 3.28
C VAL A 251 2.56 3.47 4.24
N PHE A 252 2.31 2.22 3.81
CA PHE A 252 2.63 1.05 4.65
C PHE A 252 4.13 0.93 4.91
N GLN A 253 4.96 1.20 3.91
CA GLN A 253 6.42 1.25 4.10
C GLN A 253 6.84 2.34 5.08
N MET A 254 6.25 3.53 4.99
CA MET A 254 6.49 4.61 5.94
C MET A 254 6.13 4.18 7.37
N PHE A 255 5.06 3.41 7.55
CA PHE A 255 4.62 2.94 8.86
C PHE A 255 5.39 1.74 9.41
N PHE A 256 5.89 0.84 8.55
CA PHE A 256 6.31 -0.50 8.98
C PHE A 256 7.67 -0.99 8.45
N ASN A 257 8.44 -0.18 7.69
CA ASN A 257 9.75 -0.63 7.20
C ASN A 257 10.81 -0.78 8.30
N SER A 258 10.73 0.00 9.37
CA SER A 258 11.77 0.05 10.40
C SER A 258 11.25 -0.34 11.78
N THR A 259 10.11 0.22 12.17
CA THR A 259 9.41 0.00 13.43
C THR A 259 7.91 0.03 13.16
N ASN A 260 7.07 -0.28 14.15
CA ASN A 260 5.63 -0.03 14.07
C ASN A 260 5.33 1.45 14.43
N ARG A 261 5.60 2.36 13.49
CA ARG A 261 5.38 3.81 13.69
C ARG A 261 3.91 4.17 13.81
N PHE A 262 3.01 3.33 13.31
CA PHE A 262 1.57 3.55 13.37
C PHE A 262 1.03 3.39 14.80
N ASP A 263 1.49 2.38 15.53
CA ASP A 263 1.10 2.16 16.93
C ASP A 263 1.70 3.21 17.86
N SER A 264 2.91 3.69 17.55
CA SER A 264 3.58 4.77 18.30
C SER A 264 2.76 6.07 18.30
N ASN A 265 2.73 6.75 19.45
CA ASN A 265 2.09 8.05 19.59
C ASN A 265 3.04 9.23 19.31
N ILE A 266 4.34 8.95 19.16
CA ILE A 266 5.38 9.98 19.08
C ILE A 266 6.18 9.95 17.78
N GLU A 267 6.38 8.78 17.17
CA GLU A 267 7.32 8.60 16.05
C GLU A 267 6.93 9.33 14.76
N MET A 268 5.65 9.62 14.56
CA MET A 268 5.15 10.37 13.40
C MET A 268 4.85 11.84 13.73
N LEU A 269 4.83 12.22 15.02
CA LEU A 269 4.28 13.49 15.46
C LEU A 269 5.00 14.69 14.85
N HIS A 270 6.33 14.60 14.74
CA HIS A 270 7.13 15.66 14.14
C HIS A 270 6.89 15.80 12.63
N ASP A 271 6.79 14.68 11.90
CA ASP A 271 6.53 14.68 10.46
C ASP A 271 5.12 15.23 10.16
N ILE A 272 4.14 14.84 10.96
CA ILE A 272 2.77 15.37 10.94
C ILE A 272 2.77 16.89 11.17
N LYS A 273 3.49 17.36 12.21
CA LYS A 273 3.61 18.79 12.52
C LYS A 273 4.19 19.56 11.34
N LYS A 274 5.28 19.08 10.75
CA LYS A 274 5.92 19.70 9.59
C LYS A 274 5.03 19.75 8.35
N ALA A 275 4.22 18.72 8.12
CA ALA A 275 3.40 18.64 6.91
C ALA A 275 2.09 19.42 6.99
N ILE A 276 1.47 19.51 8.18
CA ILE A 276 0.10 20.04 8.32
C ILE A 276 0.07 21.37 9.07
N TYR A 277 0.90 21.54 10.10
CA TYR A 277 0.73 22.60 11.09
C TYR A 277 1.78 23.70 10.99
N PHE A 278 3.00 23.36 10.58
CA PHE A 278 4.08 24.34 10.48
C PHE A 278 4.05 25.05 9.12
N PRO A 279 3.91 26.39 9.10
CA PRO A 279 4.01 27.13 7.86
C PRO A 279 5.43 27.01 7.30
N LEU A 280 5.55 27.02 5.97
CA LEU A 280 6.85 27.13 5.32
C LEU A 280 7.44 28.50 5.67
N GLU A 281 8.56 28.50 6.40
CA GLU A 281 9.37 29.69 6.58
C GLU A 281 10.07 29.98 5.26
N VAL A 282 9.42 30.77 4.41
CA VAL A 282 10.08 31.39 3.27
C VAL A 282 10.95 32.50 3.86
N GLY A 283 12.19 32.16 4.22
CA GLY A 283 13.20 33.18 4.49
C GLY A 283 13.17 34.18 3.34
N THR A 284 13.07 35.47 3.64
CA THR A 284 13.21 36.51 2.62
C THR A 284 14.44 36.16 1.82
N LEU A 285 14.25 35.81 0.53
CA LEU A 285 15.34 35.69 -0.42
C LEU A 285 16.14 36.98 -0.25
N LYS A 286 17.32 36.89 0.36
CA LYS A 286 18.26 38.01 0.35
C LYS A 286 18.35 38.39 -1.13
N PRO A 287 18.10 39.65 -1.51
CA PRO A 287 18.34 40.08 -2.87
C PRO A 287 19.73 39.58 -3.22
N LEU A 288 19.85 38.82 -4.30
CA LEU A 288 21.15 38.40 -4.80
C LEU A 288 21.96 39.70 -4.86
N HIS A 289 22.99 39.81 -4.02
CA HIS A 289 23.74 41.04 -3.86
C HIS A 289 24.05 41.58 -5.26
N SER A 290 23.69 42.85 -5.49
CA SER A 290 23.99 43.59 -6.71
C SER A 290 25.39 43.24 -7.16
N ALA A 291 25.52 42.78 -8.41
CA ALA A 291 26.77 42.39 -9.01
C ALA A 291 27.89 43.39 -8.66
N GLU A 292 28.89 42.93 -7.91
CA GLU A 292 30.13 43.69 -7.79
C GLU A 292 30.73 43.88 -9.19
N PRO A 293 31.33 45.05 -9.48
CA PRO A 293 31.87 45.32 -10.80
C PRO A 293 32.98 44.31 -11.10
N LYS A 294 32.88 43.68 -12.29
CA LYS A 294 33.83 42.69 -12.80
C LYS A 294 35.27 43.15 -12.58
N LYS A 295 36.00 42.50 -11.67
CA LYS A 295 37.47 42.56 -11.66
C LYS A 295 37.97 41.99 -12.98
N LYS A 296 38.70 42.80 -13.74
CA LYS A 296 39.41 42.36 -14.95
C LYS A 296 40.43 41.29 -14.54
N PHE A 297 40.19 40.04 -14.93
CA PHE A 297 41.19 38.98 -14.85
C PHE A 297 42.16 39.14 -16.01
N THR A 298 43.42 39.42 -15.70
CA THR A 298 44.56 39.19 -16.61
C THR A 298 44.89 37.69 -16.61
N THR A 299 44.91 37.09 -17.80
CA THR A 299 45.24 35.67 -18.03
C THR A 299 46.74 35.41 -17.87
N PRO A 300 47.17 34.50 -16.97
CA PRO A 300 48.50 33.92 -17.04
C PRO A 300 48.47 32.70 -17.99
N LYS A 301 49.37 32.68 -18.97
CA LYS A 301 49.66 31.48 -19.77
C LYS A 301 50.31 30.43 -18.86
N ALA A 302 49.73 29.24 -18.78
CA ALA A 302 50.40 28.06 -18.22
C ALA A 302 50.24 26.88 -19.19
N SER A 303 51.37 26.34 -19.65
CA SER A 303 51.44 25.12 -20.47
C SER A 303 51.39 23.90 -19.56
N PHE A 304 50.49 22.94 -19.83
CA PHE A 304 50.47 21.65 -19.16
C PHE A 304 51.20 20.59 -19.98
N LYS A 305 52.25 19.97 -19.41
CA LYS A 305 52.86 18.73 -19.89
C LYS A 305 52.11 17.54 -19.28
N TRP A 306 51.73 16.59 -20.13
CA TRP A 306 51.16 15.30 -19.72
C TRP A 306 52.25 14.34 -19.24
N PHE A 307 52.01 13.67 -18.11
CA PHE A 307 52.73 12.45 -17.72
C PHE A 307 51.72 11.30 -17.63
N PHE A 308 51.89 10.30 -18.48
CA PHE A 308 51.17 9.02 -18.42
C PHE A 308 51.81 8.13 -17.34
N LYS A 309 50.97 7.47 -16.53
CA LYS A 309 51.37 6.29 -15.75
C LYS A 309 50.44 5.13 -16.12
N GLN A 310 51.03 4.05 -16.62
CA GLN A 310 50.36 2.84 -17.09
C GLN A 310 49.61 2.12 -15.95
N ILE A 311 48.45 1.56 -16.28
CA ILE A 311 47.81 0.48 -15.51
C ILE A 311 47.77 -0.75 -16.41
N THR A 312 48.41 -1.82 -15.97
CA THR A 312 48.41 -3.15 -16.59
C THR A 312 47.08 -3.87 -16.36
N ALA A 313 46.45 -4.37 -17.43
CA ALA A 313 45.31 -5.27 -17.39
C ALA A 313 45.76 -6.71 -17.70
N HIS A 314 45.34 -7.68 -16.88
CA HIS A 314 45.49 -9.10 -17.17
C HIS A 314 44.46 -9.56 -18.21
N GLN A 315 44.94 -10.24 -19.26
CA GLN A 315 44.12 -10.88 -20.31
C GLN A 315 43.46 -12.17 -19.81
N VAL A 316 42.17 -12.33 -20.08
CA VAL A 316 41.50 -13.63 -20.20
C VAL A 316 40.85 -13.67 -21.59
N SER A 317 41.28 -14.64 -22.41
CA SER A 317 40.86 -14.83 -23.80
C SER A 317 39.60 -15.70 -23.92
N TRP A 318 38.67 -15.33 -24.80
CA TRP A 318 37.61 -16.21 -25.32
C TRP A 318 37.73 -16.35 -26.85
N PRO A 319 37.33 -17.50 -27.46
CA PRO A 319 37.67 -17.82 -28.85
C PRO A 319 36.77 -17.14 -29.89
N SER A 320 37.39 -16.87 -31.04
CA SER A 320 36.91 -16.20 -32.25
C SER A 320 35.80 -16.93 -33.04
N LEU A 321 34.78 -16.18 -33.49
CA LEU A 321 33.84 -16.55 -34.56
C LEU A 321 34.38 -16.15 -35.95
N ARG A 322 34.25 -17.05 -36.94
CA ARG A 322 34.56 -16.80 -38.37
C ARG A 322 33.31 -16.35 -39.16
N LYS A 323 33.55 -15.37 -40.07
CA LYS A 323 32.96 -15.04 -41.40
C LYS A 323 31.72 -15.85 -41.83
N GLY A 324 30.64 -15.31 -42.43
CA GLY A 324 30.40 -14.19 -43.37
C GLY A 324 29.21 -14.63 -44.27
N TYR A 325 28.23 -13.78 -44.57
CA TYR A 325 27.73 -13.28 -45.88
C TYR A 325 26.38 -12.60 -45.55
N GLY A 326 26.05 -11.36 -45.93
CA GLY A 326 25.59 -10.94 -47.26
C GLY A 326 24.16 -10.37 -47.16
N VAL A 327 23.98 -9.11 -47.58
CA VAL A 327 22.85 -8.14 -47.43
C VAL A 327 21.52 -8.53 -48.12
N VAL A 328 20.34 -8.14 -47.58
CA VAL A 328 19.24 -7.30 -48.19
C VAL A 328 18.09 -7.06 -47.17
N PRO A 329 17.57 -5.82 -47.00
CA PRO A 329 16.36 -5.53 -46.19
C PRO A 329 15.06 -5.60 -47.02
N ILE A 330 14.01 -6.22 -46.47
CA ILE A 330 12.64 -6.23 -47.04
C ILE A 330 11.71 -5.40 -46.15
N ALA A 331 11.07 -4.39 -46.74
CA ALA A 331 10.06 -3.52 -46.13
C ALA A 331 8.67 -4.22 -46.01
N PRO A 332 7.78 -3.77 -45.12
CA PRO A 332 6.55 -4.48 -44.77
C PRO A 332 5.45 -4.38 -45.84
N LYS A 333 4.75 -5.50 -46.08
CA LYS A 333 3.53 -5.57 -46.89
C LYS A 333 2.30 -5.22 -46.05
N VAL A 334 1.63 -4.16 -46.46
CA VAL A 334 0.22 -3.86 -46.18
C VAL A 334 -0.65 -4.93 -46.86
N VAL A 335 -1.63 -5.48 -46.15
CA VAL A 335 -2.74 -6.22 -46.74
C VAL A 335 -4.04 -5.58 -46.28
N LEU A 336 -4.65 -4.82 -47.19
CA LEU A 336 -6.09 -4.56 -47.19
C LEU A 336 -6.80 -5.80 -47.75
N GLY A 337 -7.92 -6.17 -47.14
CA GLY A 337 -8.87 -7.13 -47.68
C GLY A 337 -10.26 -6.87 -47.12
N LEU A 338 -11.06 -6.15 -47.90
CA LEU A 338 -12.51 -6.05 -47.77
C LEU A 338 -13.15 -7.37 -48.23
N LEU A 339 -14.02 -7.94 -47.39
CA LEU A 339 -15.42 -8.29 -47.66
C LEU A 339 -16.08 -8.76 -46.37
#